data_AF-A0A7X3CU22-F1
#
_entry.id   AF-A0A7X3CU22-F1
#
_cell.length_a   1.000
_cell.length_b   1.000
_cell.length_c   1.000
_cell.angle_alpha   90.00
_cell.angle_beta   90.00
_cell.angle_gamma   90.00
#
_symmetry.space_group_name_H-M   'P 1'
#
loop_
_entity.id
_entity.type
_entity.pdbx_description
1 polymer ?
#
loop_
_entity_poly.entity_id
_entity_poly.type
_entity_poly.pdbx_seq_one_letter_code
_entity_poly.pdbx_strand_id
1 'polypeptide(L)'
;MGRGYNYAGVKPSPGIALQSAEQVVTDNIQENTLLNIDFNAITPELVSYAKHRGLPIYAYTVETKKDMQDLMKMGLPGIITDYANWMETR
;
A
#
# COMPACT_ATOMS: atom_id res chain seq x y z
N MET A 1 13.14 -14.43 -9.59
CA MET A 1 12.26 -13.29 -9.93
C MET A 1 11.01 -13.43 -9.08
N GLY A 2 10.62 -12.42 -8.29
CA GLY A 2 9.42 -12.46 -7.44
C GLY A 2 8.14 -12.21 -8.23
N ARG A 3 6.98 -12.58 -7.68
CA ARG A 3 5.65 -12.26 -8.23
C ARG A 3 5.07 -11.05 -7.50
N GLY A 4 4.28 -10.23 -8.18
CA GLY A 4 3.60 -9.08 -7.57
C GLY A 4 2.28 -8.80 -8.27
N TYR A 5 1.26 -8.40 -7.50
CA TYR A 5 -0.04 -8.00 -8.04
C TYR A 5 -0.23 -6.49 -7.97
N ASN A 6 -0.86 -5.94 -9.01
CA ASN A 6 -1.31 -4.56 -9.04
C ASN A 6 -2.80 -4.52 -8.66
N TYR A 7 -3.11 -3.88 -7.54
CA TYR A 7 -4.47 -3.74 -7.05
C TYR A 7 -5.03 -2.37 -7.41
N ALA A 8 -5.78 -2.33 -8.52
CA ALA A 8 -6.48 -1.14 -9.02
C ALA A 8 -7.90 -1.02 -8.43
N GLY A 9 -8.02 -1.19 -7.11
CA GLY A 9 -9.30 -1.20 -6.42
C GLY A 9 -9.75 0.17 -5.91
N VAL A 10 -10.99 0.21 -5.43
CA VAL A 10 -11.53 1.37 -4.71
C VAL A 10 -11.33 1.16 -3.21
N LYS A 11 -11.15 2.26 -2.48
CA LYS A 11 -11.10 2.24 -1.01
C LYS A 11 -12.33 1.52 -0.43
N PRO A 12 -12.14 0.48 0.41
CA PRO A 12 -13.27 -0.18 1.04
C PRO A 12 -14.04 0.78 1.95
N SER A 13 -15.35 0.54 2.12
CA SER A 13 -16.15 1.31 3.08
C SER A 13 -15.68 1.01 4.51
N PRO A 14 -15.81 1.96 5.47
CA PRO A 14 -15.28 1.79 6.82
C PRO A 14 -15.74 0.51 7.53
N GLY A 15 -16.99 0.07 7.29
CA GLY A 15 -17.55 -1.14 7.91
C GLY A 15 -16.90 -2.46 7.47
N ILE A 16 -16.17 -2.47 6.35
CA ILE A 16 -15.51 -3.67 5.81
C ILE A 16 -13.99 -3.52 5.67
N ALA A 17 -13.42 -2.39 6.07
CA ALA A 17 -12.00 -2.07 5.82
C ALA A 17 -11.05 -3.12 6.41
N LEU A 18 -11.30 -3.57 7.64
CA LEU A 18 -10.48 -4.60 8.29
C LEU A 18 -10.60 -5.96 7.60
N GLN A 19 -11.82 -6.37 7.23
CA GLN A 19 -12.04 -7.64 6.54
C GLN A 19 -11.38 -7.65 5.16
N SER A 20 -11.50 -6.52 4.43
CA SER A 20 -10.82 -6.33 3.14
C SER A 20 -9.30 -6.39 3.28
N ALA A 21 -8.75 -5.71 4.30
CA ALA A 21 -7.32 -5.77 4.60
C ALA A 21 -6.83 -7.20 4.88
N GLU A 22 -7.57 -7.95 5.71
CA GLU A 22 -7.25 -9.34 6.03
C GLU A 22 -7.24 -10.22 4.79
N GLN A 23 -8.26 -10.11 3.94
CA GLN A 23 -8.38 -10.88 2.72
C GLN A 23 -7.21 -10.58 1.77
N VAL A 24 -7.02 -9.31 1.39
CA VAL A 24 -5.98 -8.91 0.42
C VAL A 24 -4.59 -9.31 0.89
N VAL A 25 -4.27 -9.11 2.17
CA VAL A 25 -2.96 -9.47 2.73
C VAL A 25 -2.78 -10.98 2.77
N THR A 26 -3.81 -11.72 3.19
CA THR A 26 -3.75 -13.18 3.28
C THR A 26 -3.56 -13.81 1.90
N ASP A 27 -4.29 -13.33 0.89
CA ASP A 27 -4.19 -13.81 -0.48
C ASP A 27 -2.77 -13.59 -1.04
N ASN A 28 -2.21 -12.38 -0.87
CA ASN A 28 -0.84 -12.09 -1.32
C ASN A 28 0.22 -12.95 -0.61
N ILE A 29 0.04 -13.23 0.69
CA ILE A 29 0.96 -14.11 1.43
C ILE A 29 0.86 -15.55 0.92
N GLN A 30 -0.36 -16.07 0.72
CA GLN A 30 -0.58 -17.43 0.22
C GLN A 30 0.01 -17.62 -1.18
N GLU A 31 -0.09 -16.60 -2.02
CA GLU A 31 0.43 -16.64 -3.38
C GLU A 31 1.91 -16.23 -3.49
N ASN A 32 2.53 -15.86 -2.36
CA ASN A 32 3.91 -15.39 -2.26
C ASN A 32 4.19 -14.21 -3.21
N THR A 33 3.34 -13.19 -3.15
CA THR A 33 3.39 -12.00 -3.99
C THR A 33 3.62 -10.73 -3.18
N LEU A 34 4.27 -9.75 -3.81
CA LEU A 34 4.27 -8.36 -3.34
C LEU A 34 2.95 -7.68 -3.69
N LEU A 35 2.51 -6.73 -2.86
CA LEU A 35 1.32 -5.93 -3.11
C LEU A 35 1.70 -4.52 -3.59
N ASN A 36 1.43 -4.22 -4.86
CA ASN A 36 1.43 -2.87 -5.38
C ASN A 36 -0.04 -2.40 -5.45
N ILE A 37 -0.37 -1.25 -4.87
CA ILE A 37 -1.76 -0.82 -4.72
C ILE A 37 -1.96 0.64 -5.11
N ASP A 38 -3.10 0.96 -5.73
CA ASP A 38 -3.51 2.34 -5.97
C ASP A 38 -3.55 3.10 -4.63
N PHE A 39 -2.89 4.25 -4.56
CA PHE A 39 -2.79 5.00 -3.30
C PHE A 39 -4.16 5.42 -2.75
N ASN A 40 -5.18 5.57 -3.60
CA ASN A 40 -6.54 5.90 -3.18
C ASN A 40 -7.22 4.75 -2.45
N ALA A 41 -6.79 3.50 -2.67
CA ALA A 41 -7.35 2.32 -2.03
C ALA A 41 -6.76 2.03 -0.65
N ILE A 42 -5.69 2.75 -0.26
CA ILE A 42 -5.00 2.52 1.00
C ILE A 42 -5.85 2.98 2.19
N THR A 43 -5.88 2.13 3.22
CA THR A 43 -6.48 2.43 4.52
C THR A 43 -5.51 2.15 5.66
N PRO A 44 -5.69 2.78 6.83
CA PRO A 44 -4.89 2.48 8.02
C PRO A 44 -4.95 1.00 8.43
N GLU A 45 -6.10 0.34 8.27
CA GLU A 45 -6.29 -1.08 8.57
C GLU A 45 -5.44 -1.95 7.66
N LEU A 46 -5.39 -1.64 6.36
CA LEU A 46 -4.55 -2.37 5.40
C LEU A 46 -3.07 -2.24 5.77
N VAL A 47 -2.59 -1.02 6.03
CA VAL A 47 -1.19 -0.79 6.39
C VAL A 47 -0.84 -1.50 7.70
N SER A 48 -1.71 -1.39 8.70
CA SER A 48 -1.52 -2.06 9.99
C SER A 48 -1.48 -3.58 9.85
N TYR A 49 -2.45 -4.17 9.17
CA TYR A 49 -2.55 -5.62 9.00
C TYR A 49 -1.36 -6.16 8.19
N ALA A 50 -0.99 -5.50 7.09
CA ALA A 50 0.16 -5.88 6.26
C ALA A 50 1.47 -5.82 7.07
N LYS A 51 1.67 -4.76 7.86
CA LYS A 51 2.84 -4.62 8.74
C LYS A 51 2.91 -5.72 9.79
N HIS A 52 1.79 -6.06 10.43
CA HIS A 52 1.75 -7.16 11.41
C HIS A 52 2.04 -8.53 10.79
N ARG A 53 1.75 -8.72 9.51
CA ARG A 53 1.97 -9.98 8.79
C ARG A 53 3.27 -10.03 7.98
N GLY A 54 4.08 -8.97 8.03
CA GLY A 54 5.36 -8.90 7.33
C GLY A 54 5.23 -8.77 5.81
N LEU A 55 4.08 -8.32 5.29
CA LEU A 55 3.88 -8.06 3.87
C LEU A 55 4.21 -6.60 3.54
N PRO A 56 5.25 -6.31 2.75
CA PRO A 56 5.48 -4.95 2.26
C PRO A 56 4.42 -4.57 1.22
N ILE A 57 3.89 -3.35 1.33
CA ILE A 57 2.95 -2.79 0.36
C ILE A 57 3.54 -1.51 -0.25
N TYR A 58 3.40 -1.34 -1.55
CA TYR A 58 3.89 -0.17 -2.28
C TYR A 58 2.73 0.55 -2.96
N ALA A 59 2.55 1.83 -2.66
CA ALA A 59 1.53 2.64 -3.31
C ALA A 59 1.99 3.05 -4.72
N TYR A 60 1.13 2.97 -5.73
CA TYR A 60 1.45 3.46 -7.08
C TYR A 60 0.62 4.66 -7.53
N THR A 61 1.23 5.34 -8.51
CA THR A 61 0.91 6.63 -9.13
C THR A 61 0.61 7.74 -8.11
N VAL A 62 1.51 7.91 -7.14
CA VAL A 62 1.42 9.02 -6.18
C VAL A 62 1.99 10.29 -6.83
N GLU A 63 1.14 11.28 -7.09
CA GLU A 63 1.51 12.47 -7.89
C GLU A 63 1.61 13.76 -7.08
N THR A 64 1.40 13.73 -5.76
CA THR A 64 1.51 14.93 -4.91
C THR A 64 2.46 14.73 -3.75
N LYS A 65 3.29 15.73 -3.44
CA LYS A 65 4.22 15.69 -2.29
C LYS A 65 3.49 15.45 -0.96
N LYS A 66 2.26 15.95 -0.82
CA LYS A 66 1.46 15.75 0.39
C LYS A 66 1.09 14.27 0.55
N ASP A 67 0.58 13.64 -0.50
CA ASP A 67 0.18 12.23 -0.45
C ASP A 67 1.40 11.32 -0.22
N MET A 68 2.55 11.64 -0.83
CA MET A 68 3.81 10.96 -0.52
C MET A 68 4.11 11.00 0.98
N GLN A 69 4.09 12.19 1.58
CA GLN A 69 4.37 12.37 3.01
C GLN A 69 3.36 11.65 3.89
N ASP A 70 2.08 11.67 3.55
CA ASP A 70 1.03 11.03 4.33
C ASP A 70 1.13 9.50 4.29
N LEU A 71 1.45 8.92 3.12
CA LEU A 71 1.69 7.49 2.95
C LEU A 71 2.93 7.02 3.72
N MET A 72 4.03 7.78 3.66
CA MET A 72 5.23 7.47 4.43
C MET A 72 4.96 7.55 5.94
N LYS A 73 4.22 8.56 6.40
CA LYS A 73 3.79 8.67 7.82
C LYS A 73 2.87 7.54 8.24
N MET A 74 2.05 7.02 7.32
CA MET A 74 1.20 5.85 7.58
C MET A 74 2.02 4.57 7.78
N GLY A 75 3.28 4.56 7.34
CA GLY A 75 4.22 3.47 7.57
C GLY A 75 4.47 2.60 6.34
N LEU A 76 4.17 3.10 5.14
CA LEU A 76 4.56 2.41 3.91
C LEU A 76 6.09 2.38 3.78
N PRO A 77 6.68 1.25 3.33
CA PRO A 77 8.11 1.14 3.09
C PRO A 77 8.57 1.91 1.85
N GLY A 78 7.65 2.24 0.93
CA GLY A 78 7.97 3.00 -0.28
C GLY A 78 6.74 3.29 -1.13
N ILE A 79 6.96 4.11 -2.16
CA ILE A 79 5.95 4.56 -3.11
C ILE A 79 6.51 4.50 -4.54
N ILE A 80 5.62 4.43 -5.53
CA ILE A 80 5.93 4.47 -6.95
C ILE A 80 5.37 5.78 -7.50
N THR A 81 6.25 6.62 -8.04
CA THR A 81 5.94 7.99 -8.47
C THR A 81 6.89 8.43 -9.59
N ASP A 82 6.39 9.30 -10.46
CA ASP A 82 7.20 9.99 -11.46
C ASP A 82 8.00 11.17 -10.88
N TYR A 83 7.73 11.57 -9.63
CA TYR A 83 8.32 12.76 -8.98
C TYR A 83 9.25 12.40 -7.81
N ALA A 84 10.15 11.42 -8.02
CA ALA A 84 11.04 10.92 -6.98
C ALA A 84 11.92 12.02 -6.34
N ASN A 85 12.22 13.10 -7.06
CA ASN A 85 12.99 14.24 -6.57
C ASN A 85 12.30 15.03 -5.45
N TRP A 86 11.01 14.83 -5.18
CA TRP A 86 10.32 15.49 -4.06
C TRP A 86 10.55 14.81 -2.70
N MET A 87 11.07 13.59 -2.72
CA MET A 87 11.42 12.80 -1.55
C MET A 87 12.87 13.08 -1.10
N GLU A 88 13.25 14.37 -1.01
CA GLU A 88 14.58 14.75 -0.53
C GLU A 88 14.81 14.22 0.89
N THR A 89 15.80 13.34 1.02
CA THR A 89 16.44 12.97 2.28
C THR A 89 17.26 14.16 2.76
N ARG A 90 16.88 14.73 3.91
CA ARG A 90 17.82 15.49 4.73
C ARG A 90 18.64 14.52 5.56
#